data_AF-A0A4Q4CSY7-F1
#
_entry.id   AF-A0A4Q4CSY7-F1
#
_cell.length_a   1.000
_cell.length_b   1.000
_cell.length_c   1.000
_cell.angle_alpha   90.00
_cell.angle_beta   90.00
_cell.angle_gamma   90.00
#
_symmetry.space_group_name_H-M   'P 1'
#
loop_
_entity.id
_entity.type
_entity.pdbx_description
1 polymer ?
#
loop_
_entity_poly.entity_id
_entity_poly.type
_entity_poly.pdbx_seq_one_letter_code
_entity_poly.pdbx_strand_id
1 'polypeptide(L)'
;MTRHAVRCGDYADFGDPEEEWLVEGFPSAEAAAEYARRFVRAQIEDLRAEAGTAEELKDMYFRFGEYAFAAELDHDAWVAHCIATPAGRKAEVDYAAAEPKGRGA
;
A
#
# COMPACT_ATOMS: atom_id res chain seq x y z
N MET A 1 10.03 18.59 14.51
CA MET A 1 8.80 18.17 13.84
C MET A 1 8.90 16.67 13.64
N THR A 2 7.96 15.89 14.20
CA THR A 2 7.92 14.44 13.99
C THR A 2 7.63 14.19 12.52
N ARG A 3 8.50 13.46 11.83
CA ARG A 3 8.24 12.99 10.46
C ARG A 3 7.44 11.71 10.56
N HIS A 4 6.42 11.56 9.72
CA HIS A 4 5.62 10.35 9.66
C HIS A 4 6.27 9.34 8.73
N ALA A 5 6.00 8.05 8.97
CA ALA A 5 6.54 6.94 8.20
C ALA A 5 5.43 5.96 7.84
N VAL A 6 5.67 5.20 6.77
CA VAL A 6 4.83 4.08 6.33
C VAL A 6 5.69 2.82 6.39
N ARG A 7 5.15 1.76 6.98
CA ARG A 7 5.79 0.44 7.03
C ARG A 7 5.28 -0.42 5.89
N CYS A 8 6.18 -0.87 5.04
CA CYS A 8 5.91 -1.69 3.88
C CYS A 8 6.64 -3.03 4.00
N GLY A 9 6.16 -4.00 3.23
CA GLY A 9 6.66 -5.37 3.20
C GLY A 9 5.81 -6.19 2.25
N ASP A 10 6.20 -7.42 1.99
CA ASP A 10 5.35 -8.41 1.34
C ASP A 10 4.68 -9.31 2.38
N TYR A 11 3.54 -9.91 2.02
CA TYR A 11 2.84 -10.82 2.92
C TYR A 11 3.50 -12.19 3.08
N ALA A 12 4.41 -12.59 2.20
CA ALA A 12 5.10 -13.88 2.31
C ALA A 12 6.09 -13.87 3.48
N ASP A 13 6.72 -12.72 3.73
CA ASP A 13 7.71 -12.49 4.78
C ASP A 13 7.20 -11.57 5.91
N PHE A 14 5.86 -11.51 6.09
CA PHE A 14 5.24 -10.65 7.10
C PHE A 14 5.79 -10.89 8.52
N GLY A 15 6.30 -9.83 9.14
CA GLY A 15 6.88 -9.87 10.48
C GLY A 15 8.38 -10.18 10.52
N ASP A 16 9.01 -10.40 9.36
CA ASP A 16 10.47 -10.41 9.25
C ASP A 16 10.99 -8.96 9.13
N PRO A 17 11.70 -8.43 10.14
CA PRO A 17 12.20 -7.05 10.09
C PRO A 17 13.29 -6.81 9.04
N GLU A 18 13.89 -7.86 8.46
CA GLU A 18 14.89 -7.71 7.39
C GLU A 18 14.25 -7.53 6.01
N GLU A 19 13.03 -8.05 5.81
CA GLU A 19 12.26 -7.93 4.56
C GLU A 19 11.27 -6.74 4.61
N GLU A 20 11.02 -6.18 5.79
CA GLU A 20 10.23 -4.95 5.96
C GLU A 20 11.06 -3.68 5.72
N TRP A 21 10.45 -2.68 5.07
CA TRP A 21 11.08 -1.36 4.87
C TRP A 21 10.19 -0.21 5.35
N LEU A 22 10.84 0.92 5.66
CA LEU A 22 10.16 2.15 6.05
C LEU A 22 10.31 3.21 4.96
N VAL A 23 9.19 3.81 4.57
CA VAL A 23 9.18 5.05 3.80
C VAL A 23 9.00 6.19 4.80
N GLU A 24 10.05 6.98 4.98
CA GLU A 24 10.08 8.06 5.97
C GLU A 24 10.02 9.45 5.32
N GLY A 25 9.62 10.46 6.09
CA GLY A 25 9.72 11.86 5.67
C GLY A 25 8.40 12.50 5.29
N PHE A 26 7.28 11.83 5.53
CA PHE A 26 5.96 12.39 5.26
C PHE A 26 5.67 13.62 6.15
N PRO A 27 5.10 14.70 5.57
CA PRO A 27 4.82 15.94 6.29
C PRO A 27 3.65 15.84 7.26
N SER A 28 2.80 14.82 7.12
CA SER A 28 1.64 14.55 7.99
C SER A 28 1.28 13.06 7.98
N ALA A 29 0.47 12.64 8.95
CA ALA A 29 -0.11 11.29 8.99
C ALA A 29 -1.03 11.04 7.79
N GLU A 30 -1.80 12.05 7.38
CA GLU A 30 -2.65 12.01 6.19
C GLU A 30 -1.84 11.77 4.91
N ALA A 31 -0.68 12.41 4.76
CA ALA A 31 0.19 12.20 3.60
C ALA A 31 0.78 10.77 3.56
N ALA A 32 1.16 10.24 4.73
CA ALA A 32 1.59 8.85 4.87
C ALA A 32 0.46 7.86 4.54
N ALA A 33 -0.76 8.13 5.02
CA ALA A 33 -1.93 7.31 4.73
C ALA A 33 -2.33 7.36 3.25
N GLU A 34 -2.22 8.50 2.59
CA GLU A 34 -2.48 8.63 1.15
C GLU A 34 -1.47 7.82 0.32
N TYR A 35 -0.18 7.86 0.68
CA TYR A 35 0.83 6.98 0.07
C TYR A 35 0.45 5.50 0.26
N ALA A 36 0.16 5.09 1.50
CA ALA A 36 -0.18 3.70 1.81
C ALA A 36 -1.43 3.22 1.06
N ARG A 37 -2.45 4.08 0.93
CA ARG A 37 -3.66 3.79 0.15
C ARG A 37 -3.35 3.50 -1.31
N ARG A 38 -2.56 4.37 -1.94
CA ARG A 38 -2.18 4.22 -3.35
C ARG A 38 -1.27 3.02 -3.58
N PHE A 39 -0.37 2.75 -2.63
CA PHE A 39 0.53 1.60 -2.68
C PHE A 39 -0.27 0.30 -2.66
N VAL A 40 -1.11 0.10 -1.64
CA VAL A 40 -1.98 -1.08 -1.53
C VAL A 40 -2.88 -1.23 -2.76
N ARG A 41 -3.42 -0.13 -3.27
CA ARG A 41 -4.27 -0.18 -4.46
C ARG A 41 -3.49 -0.58 -5.71
N ALA A 42 -2.27 -0.06 -5.91
CA ALA A 42 -1.43 -0.46 -7.03
C ALA A 42 -1.20 -1.98 -7.02
N GLN A 43 -0.84 -2.54 -5.87
CA GLN A 43 -0.61 -3.98 -5.69
C GLN A 43 -1.86 -4.82 -6.02
N ILE A 44 -3.03 -4.40 -5.52
CA ILE A 44 -4.29 -5.09 -5.82
C ILE A 44 -4.64 -5.00 -7.30
N GLU A 45 -4.43 -3.86 -7.96
CA GLU A 45 -4.72 -3.72 -9.39
C GLU A 45 -3.75 -4.50 -10.28
N ASP A 46 -2.48 -4.62 -9.89
CA ASP A 46 -1.51 -5.46 -10.60
C ASP A 46 -1.92 -6.94 -10.54
N LEU A 47 -2.36 -7.42 -9.37
CA LEU A 47 -2.86 -8.79 -9.20
C LEU A 47 -4.25 -9.01 -9.83
N ARG A 48 -5.07 -7.96 -9.97
CA ARG A 48 -6.43 -8.07 -10.52
C ARG A 48 -6.43 -8.61 -11.94
N ALA A 49 -5.39 -8.32 -12.73
CA ALA A 49 -5.27 -8.82 -14.10
C ALA A 49 -5.15 -10.35 -14.17
N GLU A 50 -4.70 -10.98 -13.08
CA GLU A 50 -4.47 -12.43 -12.98
C GLU A 50 -5.59 -13.17 -12.23
N ALA A 51 -6.39 -12.47 -11.42
CA ALA A 51 -7.48 -13.04 -10.65
C ALA A 51 -8.78 -13.17 -11.46
N GLY A 52 -9.48 -14.31 -11.33
CA GLY A 52 -10.78 -14.55 -11.98
C GLY A 52 -11.98 -14.07 -11.14
N THR A 53 -11.80 -13.96 -9.82
CA THR A 53 -12.85 -13.59 -8.85
C THR A 53 -12.32 -12.67 -7.75
N ALA A 54 -13.22 -12.04 -6.99
CA ALA A 54 -12.85 -11.18 -5.86
C ALA A 54 -12.20 -11.98 -4.71
N GLU A 55 -12.66 -13.21 -4.48
CA GLU A 55 -12.11 -14.13 -3.50
C GLU A 55 -10.70 -14.59 -3.88
N GLU A 56 -10.46 -14.91 -5.16
CA GLU A 56 -9.13 -15.23 -5.66
C GLU A 56 -8.20 -14.01 -5.55
N LEU A 57 -8.65 -12.82 -5.92
CA LEU A 57 -7.85 -11.60 -5.78
C LEU A 57 -7.45 -11.35 -4.33
N LYS A 58 -8.39 -11.59 -3.39
CA LYS A 58 -8.10 -11.52 -1.96
C LYS A 58 -7.02 -12.51 -1.55
N ASP A 59 -7.14 -13.79 -1.93
CA ASP A 59 -6.16 -14.83 -1.61
C ASP A 59 -4.77 -14.51 -2.21
N MET A 60 -4.74 -14.05 -3.47
CA MET A 60 -3.51 -13.64 -4.14
C MET A 60 -2.84 -12.47 -3.42
N TYR A 61 -3.59 -11.43 -3.06
CA TYR A 61 -3.04 -10.28 -2.35
C TYR A 61 -2.42 -10.66 -0.99
N PHE A 62 -3.10 -11.47 -0.19
CA PHE A 62 -2.56 -11.91 1.11
C PHE A 62 -1.48 -12.99 1.01
N ARG A 63 -1.21 -13.55 -0.18
CA ARG A 63 -0.14 -14.53 -0.39
C ARG A 63 1.08 -13.95 -1.10
N PHE A 64 0.89 -13.01 -2.03
CA PHE A 64 1.92 -12.52 -2.93
C PHE A 64 1.99 -11.00 -3.00
N GLY A 65 1.00 -10.29 -2.47
CA GLY A 65 0.94 -8.84 -2.53
C GLY A 65 1.84 -8.17 -1.51
N GLU A 66 2.18 -6.91 -1.78
CA GLU A 66 2.85 -6.04 -0.84
C GLU A 66 1.84 -5.20 -0.05
N TYR A 67 2.13 -4.96 1.23
CA TYR A 67 1.31 -4.15 2.12
C TYR A 67 1.96 -2.79 2.42
N ALA A 68 1.16 -1.84 2.87
CA ALA A 68 1.62 -0.59 3.43
C ALA A 68 0.75 -0.16 4.61
N PHE A 69 1.35 -0.05 5.80
CA PHE A 69 0.67 0.39 7.02
C PHE A 69 1.03 1.82 7.37
N ALA A 70 -0.01 2.62 7.63
CA ALA A 70 0.09 4.00 8.12
C ALA A 70 -0.86 4.19 9.30
N ALA A 71 -0.55 5.12 10.21
CA ALA A 71 -1.30 5.32 11.45
C ALA A 71 -2.79 5.68 11.26
N GLU A 72 -3.13 6.37 10.16
CA GLU A 72 -4.50 6.82 9.85
C GLU A 72 -5.18 5.99 8.75
N LEU A 73 -4.68 4.77 8.51
CA LEU A 73 -5.24 3.84 7.54
C LEU A 73 -5.78 2.59 8.25
N ASP A 74 -7.09 2.37 8.14
CA ASP A 74 -7.67 1.05 8.36
C ASP A 74 -7.35 0.17 7.15
N HIS A 75 -6.28 -0.62 7.28
CA HIS A 75 -5.72 -1.40 6.18
C HIS A 75 -6.69 -2.46 5.66
N ASP A 76 -7.31 -3.23 6.55
CA ASP A 76 -8.20 -4.33 6.14
C ASP A 76 -9.45 -3.80 5.45
N ALA A 77 -10.03 -2.72 5.96
CA ALA A 77 -11.17 -2.05 5.32
C ALA A 77 -10.77 -1.48 3.95
N TRP A 78 -9.57 -0.92 3.82
CA TRP A 78 -9.08 -0.36 2.56
C TRP A 78 -8.80 -1.44 1.50
N VAL A 79 -8.19 -2.56 1.90
CA VAL A 79 -7.98 -3.73 1.02
C VAL A 79 -9.32 -4.25 0.51
N ALA A 80 -10.30 -4.43 1.40
CA ALA A 80 -11.64 -4.87 1.02
C ALA A 80 -12.31 -3.90 0.03
N HIS A 81 -12.16 -2.58 0.25
CA HIS A 81 -12.66 -1.57 -0.68
C HIS A 81 -12.00 -1.67 -2.06
N CYS A 82 -10.67 -1.80 -2.11
CA CYS A 82 -9.93 -1.91 -3.37
C CYS A 82 -10.34 -3.17 -4.15
N ILE A 83 -10.45 -4.32 -3.49
CA ILE A 83 -10.89 -5.56 -4.14
C ILE A 83 -12.28 -5.38 -4.79
N ALA A 84 -13.23 -4.78 -4.06
CA ALA A 84 -14.59 -4.55 -4.52
C ALA A 84 -14.71 -3.43 -5.57
N THR A 85 -13.80 -2.46 -5.56
CA THR A 85 -13.89 -1.24 -6.38
C THR A 85 -12.60 -1.05 -7.17
N PRO A 86 -12.56 -1.42 -8.46
CA PRO A 86 -11.41 -1.19 -9.32
C PRO A 86 -10.99 0.29 -9.39
N ALA A 87 -9.71 0.56 -9.55
CA ALA A 87 -9.21 1.92 -9.72
C ALA A 87 -9.77 2.57 -11.00
N GLY A 88 -10.34 3.77 -10.89
CA GLY A 88 -10.92 4.49 -12.03
C GLY A 88 -9.94 5.40 -12.76
N ARG A 89 -8.81 5.77 -12.12
CA ARG A 89 -7.84 6.74 -12.64
C ARG A 89 -6.42 6.35 -12.24
N LYS A 90 -5.45 6.67 -13.10
CA LYS A 90 -4.02 6.43 -12.85
C LYS A 90 -3.50 7.03 -11.54
N ALA A 91 -4.01 8.19 -11.13
CA ALA A 91 -3.58 8.84 -9.89
C ALA A 91 -3.90 8.03 -8.61
N GLU A 92 -4.83 7.08 -8.68
CA GLU A 92 -5.24 6.24 -7.55
C GLU A 92 -4.27 5.09 -7.28
N VAL A 93 -3.37 4.79 -8.22
CA VAL A 93 -2.31 3.77 -8.10
C VAL A 93 -0.91 4.38 -8.16
N ASP A 94 -0.79 5.70 -8.41
CA ASP A 94 0.48 6.41 -8.48
C ASP A 94 0.95 6.81 -7.08
N TYR A 95 1.46 5.82 -6.34
CA TYR A 95 2.03 6.02 -5.00
C TYR A 95 3.36 6.77 -5.05
N ALA A 96 4.15 6.62 -6.11
CA ALA A 96 5.40 7.35 -6.33
C ALA A 96 5.17 8.88 -6.36
N ALA A 97 4.04 9.34 -6.91
CA ALA A 97 3.67 10.75 -6.84
C ALA A 97 3.38 11.26 -5.41
N ALA A 98 3.06 10.36 -4.47
CA ALA A 98 2.80 10.65 -3.06
C ALA A 98 4.05 10.47 -2.16
N GLU A 99 5.17 9.98 -2.70
CA GLU A 99 6.40 9.81 -1.94
C GLU A 99 6.94 11.15 -1.40
N PRO A 100 7.54 11.13 -0.19
CA PRO A 100 8.10 12.34 0.41
C PRO A 100 9.33 12.79 -0.37
N LYS A 101 9.28 14.03 -0.87
CA LYS A 101 10.41 14.63 -1.62
C LYS A 101 11.48 15.16 -0.66
N GLY A 102 12.45 14.31 -0.31
CA GLY A 102 13.71 14.62 0.42
C GLY A 102 13.85 13.87 1.76
N ARG A 103 14.92 13.12 2.03
CA ARG A 103 16.36 13.28 1.71
C ARG A 103 16.93 11.91 1.32
N GLY A 104 17.35 11.75 0.07
CA GLY A 104 17.84 10.47 -0.47
C GLY A 104 18.49 10.63 -1.85
N ALA A 105 19.48 11.53 -1.92
CA ALA A 105 20.69 11.40 -2.73
C ALA A 105 21.85 11.92 -1.88
#